data_AF-A0A0Q4QUZ2-F1
#
_entry.id   AF-A0A0Q4QUZ2-F1
#
_cell.length_a   1.000
_cell.length_b   1.000
_cell.length_c   1.000
_cell.angle_alpha   90.00
_cell.angle_beta   90.00
_cell.angle_gamma   90.00
#
_symmetry.space_group_name_H-M   'P 1'
#
loop_
_entity.id
_entity.type
_entity.pdbx_description
1 polymer ?
#
loop_
_entity_poly.entity_id
_entity_poly.type
_entity_poly.pdbx_seq_one_letter_code
_entity_poly.pdbx_strand_id
1 'polypeptide(L)'
;MKEVLINDSYYIGFEGEPEIVFMYESLIGRHELRLWNGYFETFLDCLLEQVPVQNVILHEYYIHEGWYDESPWEIQDVEGALQLFKSFAVRELKEDENRASENITAMLPLLSVDIITFLEQANESGSRVFIIYD
;
A
#
# COMPACT_ATOMS: atom_id res chain seq x y z
N MET A 1 13.92 22.14 10.02
CA MET A 1 13.34 21.22 9.03
C MET A 1 12.71 20.08 9.81
N LYS A 2 11.48 19.69 9.51
CA LYS A 2 10.94 18.43 10.04
C LYS A 2 11.76 17.28 9.42
N GLU A 3 12.06 16.26 10.21
CA GLU A 3 12.77 15.08 9.73
C GLU A 3 11.86 14.32 8.74
N VAL A 4 12.46 13.71 7.71
CA VAL A 4 11.76 12.83 6.78
C VAL A 4 12.31 11.43 6.99
N LEU A 5 11.44 10.53 7.41
CA LEU A 5 11.74 9.13 7.70
C LEU A 5 11.23 8.30 6.53
N ILE A 6 12.15 7.76 5.74
CA ILE A 6 11.85 7.10 4.46
C ILE A 6 12.21 5.62 4.56
N ASN A 7 11.26 4.74 4.22
CA ASN A 7 11.51 3.35 3.87
C ASN A 7 11.28 3.18 2.36
N ASP A 8 12.34 2.99 1.59
CA ASP A 8 12.35 2.81 0.13
C ASP A 8 12.79 1.41 -0.30
N SER A 9 12.84 0.47 0.63
CA SER A 9 13.33 -0.90 0.38
C SER A 9 12.53 -1.66 -0.70
N TYR A 10 11.29 -1.25 -0.98
CA TYR A 10 10.42 -1.83 -2.01
C TYR A 10 10.47 -1.09 -3.35
N TYR A 11 11.28 -0.03 -3.47
CA TYR A 11 11.49 0.72 -4.72
C TYR A 11 12.90 0.56 -5.28
N ILE A 12 13.89 0.19 -4.45
CA ILE A 12 15.26 -0.09 -4.90
C ILE A 12 15.27 -1.15 -6.01
N GLY A 13 15.90 -0.83 -7.14
CA GLY A 13 15.95 -1.67 -8.34
C GLY A 13 14.83 -1.44 -9.36
N PHE A 14 13.90 -0.51 -9.07
CA PHE A 14 12.82 -0.06 -9.96
C PHE A 14 12.93 1.43 -10.27
N GLU A 15 14.13 2.00 -10.21
CA GLU A 15 14.34 3.44 -10.37
C GLU A 15 13.89 3.94 -11.75
N GLY A 16 13.01 4.95 -11.76
CA GLY A 16 12.43 5.51 -12.99
C GLY A 16 11.16 4.80 -13.47
N GLU A 17 10.75 3.73 -12.80
CA GLU A 17 9.41 3.16 -12.93
C GLU A 17 8.44 3.88 -11.97
N PRO A 18 7.11 3.79 -12.21
CA PRO A 18 6.12 4.44 -11.36
C PRO A 18 6.23 4.02 -9.88
N GLU A 19 6.17 5.01 -8.99
CA GLU A 19 6.35 4.88 -7.54
C GLU A 19 5.04 5.17 -6.81
N ILE A 20 4.75 4.35 -5.79
CA ILE A 20 3.70 4.63 -4.81
C ILE A 20 4.35 5.02 -3.49
N VAL A 21 3.90 6.13 -2.91
CA VAL A 21 4.35 6.61 -1.61
C VAL A 21 3.18 6.71 -0.64
N PHE A 22 3.14 5.83 0.36
CA PHE A 22 2.31 6.03 1.54
C PHE A 22 2.96 7.08 2.43
N MET A 23 2.18 8.03 2.92
CA MET A 23 2.70 9.20 3.63
C MET A 23 1.78 9.64 4.77
N TYR A 24 2.35 9.94 5.93
CA TYR A 24 1.68 10.71 6.98
C TYR A 24 2.63 11.69 7.66
N GLU A 25 2.08 12.74 8.25
CA GLU A 25 2.83 13.67 9.10
C GLU A 25 2.55 13.42 10.58
N SER A 26 3.62 13.36 11.37
CA SER A 26 3.57 13.25 12.83
C SER A 26 4.29 14.42 13.50
N LEU A 27 4.31 14.44 14.83
CA LEU A 27 5.07 15.42 15.62
C LEU A 27 6.58 15.33 15.39
N ILE A 28 7.10 14.15 15.05
CA ILE A 28 8.53 13.90 14.87
C ILE A 28 9.00 14.12 13.43
N GLY A 29 8.10 14.09 12.46
CA GLY A 29 8.47 14.21 11.05
C GLY A 29 7.42 13.68 10.08
N ARG A 30 7.77 13.75 8.80
CA ARG A 30 7.05 13.11 7.70
C ARG A 30 7.56 11.68 7.57
N HIS A 31 6.65 10.71 7.52
CA HIS A 31 6.97 9.31 7.33
C HIS A 31 6.53 8.90 5.93
N GLU A 32 7.38 8.14 5.25
CA GLU A 32 7.15 7.66 3.89
C GLU A 32 7.48 6.18 3.79
N LEU A 33 6.55 5.41 3.22
CA LEU A 33 6.78 4.06 2.73
C LEU A 33 6.65 4.09 1.20
N ARG A 34 7.75 3.84 0.52
CA ARG A 34 7.90 3.93 -0.93
C ARG A 34 8.03 2.54 -1.53
N LEU A 35 7.29 2.28 -2.58
CA LEU A 35 7.27 0.99 -3.26
C LEU A 35 7.04 1.19 -4.76
N TRP A 36 7.55 0.25 -5.56
CA TRP A 36 7.22 0.19 -6.98
C TRP A 36 5.72 -0.09 -7.19
N ASN A 37 5.08 0.63 -8.13
CA ASN A 37 3.65 0.50 -8.41
C ASN A 37 3.23 -0.94 -8.75
N GLY A 38 4.08 -1.71 -9.42
CA GLY A 38 3.75 -3.11 -9.73
C GLY A 38 3.56 -3.98 -8.48
N TYR A 39 4.24 -3.69 -7.36
CA TYR A 39 3.94 -4.34 -6.08
C TYR A 39 2.56 -3.97 -5.56
N PHE A 40 2.20 -2.68 -5.66
CA PHE A 40 0.92 -2.19 -5.18
C PHE A 40 -0.25 -2.77 -5.98
N GLU A 41 -0.15 -2.76 -7.32
CA GLU A 41 -1.15 -3.36 -8.21
C GLU A 41 -1.31 -4.87 -7.96
N THR A 42 -0.19 -5.60 -7.90
CA THR A 42 -0.24 -7.05 -7.61
C THR A 42 -0.89 -7.32 -6.26
N PHE A 43 -0.61 -6.49 -5.26
CA PHE A 43 -1.21 -6.63 -3.93
C PHE A 43 -2.73 -6.40 -3.96
N LEU A 44 -3.17 -5.34 -4.63
CA LEU A 44 -4.58 -5.03 -4.80
C LEU A 44 -5.30 -6.13 -5.58
N ASP A 45 -4.68 -6.71 -6.61
CA ASP A 45 -5.25 -7.82 -7.40
C ASP A 45 -5.49 -9.05 -6.51
N CYS A 46 -4.49 -9.42 -5.71
CA CYS A 46 -4.62 -10.53 -4.78
C CYS A 46 -5.69 -10.27 -3.69
N LEU A 47 -5.86 -9.02 -3.24
CA LEU A 47 -6.93 -8.66 -2.31
C LEU A 47 -8.32 -8.80 -2.93
N LEU A 48 -8.51 -8.46 -4.21
CA LEU A 48 -9.79 -8.65 -4.90
C LEU A 48 -10.21 -10.11 -5.01
N GLU A 49 -9.24 -11.02 -5.15
CA GLU A 49 -9.52 -12.45 -5.22
C GLU A 49 -9.96 -13.01 -3.85
N GLN A 50 -9.53 -12.38 -2.75
CA GLN A 50 -9.79 -12.84 -1.39
C GLN A 50 -10.96 -12.14 -0.70
N VAL A 51 -11.28 -10.91 -1.09
CA VAL A 51 -12.25 -10.05 -0.42
C VAL A 51 -13.41 -9.73 -1.36
N PRO A 52 -14.67 -9.77 -0.91
CA PRO A 52 -15.80 -9.38 -1.75
C PRO A 52 -15.60 -7.95 -2.29
N VAL A 53 -15.87 -7.77 -3.59
CA VAL A 53 -15.81 -6.48 -4.33
C VAL A 53 -16.61 -5.34 -3.66
N GLN A 54 -17.51 -5.67 -2.73
CA GLN A 54 -18.29 -4.71 -1.93
C GLN A 54 -17.49 -4.07 -0.78
N ASN A 55 -16.20 -4.41 -0.61
CA ASN A 55 -15.35 -3.70 0.33
C ASN A 55 -15.13 -2.26 -0.18
N VAL A 56 -15.64 -1.28 0.57
CA VAL A 56 -15.66 0.14 0.21
C VAL A 56 -14.27 0.68 -0.13
N ILE A 57 -13.23 0.19 0.55
CA ILE A 57 -11.87 0.68 0.35
C ILE A 57 -11.24 0.11 -0.91
N LEU A 58 -11.43 -1.19 -1.18
CA LEU A 58 -11.04 -1.76 -2.47
C LEU A 58 -11.81 -1.12 -3.61
N HIS A 59 -13.11 -0.90 -3.42
CA HIS A 59 -13.94 -0.19 -4.39
C HIS A 59 -13.40 1.23 -4.63
N GLU A 60 -12.97 1.96 -3.60
CA GLU A 60 -12.34 3.27 -3.76
C GLU A 60 -11.06 3.19 -4.60
N TYR A 61 -10.18 2.22 -4.34
CA TYR A 61 -8.96 2.04 -5.14
C TYR A 61 -9.22 1.62 -6.61
N TYR A 62 -10.27 0.84 -6.86
CA TYR A 62 -10.53 0.28 -8.20
C TYR A 62 -11.54 1.04 -9.05
N ILE A 63 -12.62 1.57 -8.46
CA ILE A 63 -13.72 2.24 -9.19
C ILE A 63 -13.44 3.73 -9.38
N HIS A 64 -12.57 4.33 -8.57
CA HIS A 64 -11.92 5.58 -8.96
C HIS A 64 -10.80 5.26 -9.95
N GLU A 65 -11.16 4.84 -11.17
CA GLU A 65 -10.22 4.88 -12.31
C GLU A 65 -9.57 6.28 -12.32
N GLY A 66 -8.23 6.33 -12.25
CA GLY A 66 -7.51 7.60 -12.12
C GLY A 66 -7.30 8.10 -10.69
N TRP A 67 -7.35 7.25 -9.65
CA TRP A 67 -6.93 7.66 -8.29
C TRP A 67 -5.50 8.24 -8.27
N TYR A 68 -4.65 7.80 -9.20
CA TYR A 68 -3.32 8.37 -9.46
C TYR A 68 -3.36 9.76 -10.12
N ASP A 69 -4.42 10.12 -10.84
CA ASP A 69 -4.63 11.45 -11.43
C ASP A 69 -5.01 12.50 -10.35
N GLU A 70 -5.55 12.07 -9.22
CA GLU A 70 -5.92 12.91 -8.07
C GLU A 70 -4.85 12.90 -6.94
N SER A 71 -3.62 12.45 -7.24
CA SER A 71 -2.49 12.43 -6.31
C SER A 71 -2.21 13.84 -5.70
N PRO A 72 -2.02 13.96 -4.36
CA PRO A 72 -2.06 12.91 -3.35
C PRO A 72 -3.49 12.54 -2.92
N TRP A 73 -3.77 11.24 -2.86
CA TRP A 73 -5.06 10.70 -2.44
C TRP A 73 -5.08 10.41 -0.93
N GLU A 74 -6.11 10.83 -0.22
CA GLU A 74 -6.23 10.59 1.22
C GLU A 74 -7.02 9.31 1.52
N ILE A 75 -6.46 8.45 2.38
CA ILE A 75 -7.18 7.31 2.93
C ILE A 75 -8.18 7.81 3.98
N GLN A 76 -9.45 7.92 3.62
CA GLN A 76 -10.51 8.44 4.50
C GLN A 76 -10.80 7.51 5.69
N ASP A 77 -10.72 6.20 5.48
CA ASP A 77 -10.93 5.17 6.51
C ASP A 77 -9.65 4.35 6.74
N VAL A 78 -8.72 4.93 7.51
CA VAL A 78 -7.43 4.29 7.85
C VAL A 78 -7.64 2.98 8.60
N GLU A 79 -8.61 2.91 9.51
CA GLU A 79 -8.92 1.67 10.25
C GLU A 79 -9.46 0.60 9.32
N GLY A 80 -10.39 0.93 8.42
CA GLY A 80 -10.87 0.01 7.41
C GLY A 80 -9.74 -0.48 6.49
N ALA A 81 -8.84 0.42 6.07
CA ALA A 81 -7.70 0.06 5.23
C ALA A 81 -6.79 -0.91 5.99
N LEU A 82 -6.50 -0.62 7.26
CA LEU A 82 -5.73 -1.50 8.13
C LEU A 82 -6.37 -2.90 8.26
N GLN A 83 -7.69 -2.98 8.44
CA GLN A 83 -8.39 -4.27 8.50
C GLN A 83 -8.32 -5.02 7.16
N LEU A 84 -8.42 -4.30 6.03
CA LEU A 84 -8.25 -4.87 4.70
C LEU A 84 -6.85 -5.45 4.53
N PHE A 85 -5.79 -4.70 4.82
CA PHE A 85 -4.41 -5.19 4.73
C PHE A 85 -4.16 -6.36 5.71
N LYS A 86 -4.74 -6.34 6.91
CA LYS A 86 -4.68 -7.47 7.86
C LYS A 86 -5.43 -8.72 7.39
N SER A 87 -6.46 -8.54 6.56
CA SER A 87 -7.21 -9.66 5.97
C SER A 87 -6.45 -10.35 4.85
N PHE A 88 -5.39 -9.72 4.32
CA PHE A 88 -4.51 -10.32 3.32
C PHE A 88 -3.85 -11.58 3.86
N ALA A 89 -4.31 -12.74 3.38
CA ALA A 89 -3.73 -14.02 3.74
C ALA A 89 -2.68 -14.41 2.70
N VAL A 90 -1.41 -14.16 3.02
CA VAL A 90 -0.24 -14.62 2.26
C VAL A 90 -0.30 -16.11 1.88
N ARG A 91 -1.03 -16.92 2.67
CA ARG A 91 -1.15 -18.36 2.47
C ARG A 91 -1.78 -18.77 1.13
N GLU A 92 -2.47 -17.87 0.44
CA GLU A 92 -3.19 -18.18 -0.81
C GLU A 92 -2.42 -17.84 -2.09
N LEU A 93 -1.28 -17.15 -2.00
CA LEU A 93 -0.44 -16.79 -3.16
C LEU A 93 0.23 -18.00 -3.85
N LYS A 94 0.02 -19.21 -3.35
CA LYS A 94 0.74 -20.43 -3.77
C LYS A 94 0.17 -21.13 -5.00
N GLU A 95 -0.99 -20.72 -5.53
CA GLU A 95 -1.65 -21.47 -6.61
C GLU A 95 -1.73 -20.73 -7.95
N ASP A 96 -1.47 -19.43 -8.01
CA ASP A 96 -1.50 -18.66 -9.27
C ASP A 96 -0.09 -18.33 -9.77
N GLU A 97 0.70 -19.37 -10.08
CA GLU A 97 2.07 -19.30 -10.63
C GLU A 97 2.16 -18.56 -11.99
N ASN A 98 1.05 -18.06 -12.55
CA ASN A 98 0.97 -17.56 -13.92
C ASN A 98 0.88 -16.04 -14.09
N ARG A 99 0.81 -15.23 -13.02
CA ARG A 99 0.56 -13.77 -13.17
C ARG A 99 1.66 -12.85 -12.64
N ALA A 100 2.39 -13.23 -11.60
CA ALA A 100 3.46 -12.43 -11.01
C ALA A 100 4.78 -13.21 -10.96
N SER A 101 5.91 -12.55 -11.18
CA SER A 101 7.22 -13.21 -11.06
C SER A 101 7.44 -13.72 -9.63
N GLU A 102 8.12 -14.86 -9.47
CA GLU A 102 8.39 -15.47 -8.15
C GLU A 102 8.97 -14.48 -7.13
N ASN A 103 9.77 -13.52 -7.60
CA ASN A 103 10.36 -12.46 -6.78
C ASN A 103 9.34 -11.42 -6.29
N ILE A 104 8.30 -11.14 -7.08
CA ILE A 104 7.26 -10.18 -6.69
C ILE A 104 6.40 -10.80 -5.58
N THR A 105 5.91 -12.02 -5.82
CA THR A 105 5.06 -12.75 -4.89
C THR A 105 5.75 -13.02 -3.55
N ALA A 106 7.08 -13.23 -3.55
CA ALA A 106 7.86 -13.42 -2.33
C ALA A 106 7.94 -12.16 -1.44
N MET A 107 7.79 -10.97 -2.02
CA MET A 107 7.90 -9.69 -1.29
C MET A 107 6.57 -9.18 -0.75
N LEU A 108 5.43 -9.55 -1.37
CA LEU A 108 4.09 -9.15 -0.91
C LEU A 108 3.82 -9.42 0.58
N PRO A 109 4.27 -10.55 1.18
CA PRO A 109 4.09 -10.80 2.61
C PRO A 109 4.80 -9.78 3.50
N LEU A 110 6.02 -9.39 3.12
CA LEU A 110 6.81 -8.42 3.86
C LEU A 110 6.22 -7.02 3.70
N LEU A 111 5.86 -6.66 2.46
CA LEU A 111 5.21 -5.40 2.15
C LEU A 111 3.87 -5.26 2.91
N SER A 112 3.08 -6.33 2.98
CA SER A 112 1.83 -6.37 3.77
C SER A 112 2.07 -5.99 5.23
N VAL A 113 3.09 -6.60 5.87
CA VAL A 113 3.45 -6.31 7.26
C VAL A 113 3.91 -4.86 7.43
N ASP A 114 4.68 -4.33 6.49
CA ASP A 114 5.17 -2.95 6.57
C ASP A 114 4.06 -1.92 6.33
N ILE A 115 3.13 -2.17 5.39
CA ILE A 115 1.94 -1.33 5.20
C ILE A 115 1.06 -1.36 6.47
N ILE A 116 0.81 -2.55 7.05
CA ILE A 116 0.06 -2.69 8.30
C ILE A 116 0.71 -1.87 9.41
N THR A 117 2.02 -2.02 9.59
CA THR A 117 2.79 -1.30 10.62
C THR A 117 2.71 0.21 10.39
N PHE A 118 2.82 0.66 9.15
CA PHE A 118 2.74 2.07 8.77
C PHE A 118 1.35 2.65 9.10
N LEU A 119 0.28 1.95 8.75
CA LEU A 119 -1.09 2.36 9.03
C LEU A 119 -1.39 2.33 10.55
N GLU A 120 -0.88 1.36 11.30
CA GLU A 120 -0.99 1.32 12.76
C GLU A 120 -0.36 2.55 13.42
N GLN A 121 0.87 2.90 13.02
CA GLN A 121 1.56 4.07 13.54
C GLN A 121 0.84 5.39 13.21
N ALA A 122 0.30 5.49 11.99
CA ALA A 122 -0.50 6.64 11.60
C ALA A 122 -1.81 6.74 12.41
N ASN A 123 -2.50 5.62 12.62
CA ASN A 123 -3.74 5.54 13.37
C ASN A 123 -3.54 5.87 14.86
N GLU A 124 -2.50 5.30 15.49
CA GLU A 124 -2.14 5.57 16.90
C GLU A 124 -1.81 7.04 17.15
N SER A 125 -1.24 7.72 16.15
CA SER A 125 -0.92 9.14 16.22
C SER A 125 -2.07 10.07 15.79
N GLY A 126 -3.19 9.51 15.32
CA GLY A 126 -4.32 10.27 14.77
C GLY A 126 -3.96 11.04 13.49
N SER A 127 -2.95 10.58 12.77
CA SER A 127 -2.43 11.23 11.57
C SER A 127 -3.26 10.86 10.34
N ARG A 128 -3.43 11.81 9.42
CA ARG A 128 -4.03 11.57 8.10
C ARG A 128 -3.01 10.84 7.23
N VAL A 129 -3.46 9.83 6.49
CA VAL A 129 -2.61 9.05 5.58
C VAL A 129 -2.95 9.40 4.15
N PHE A 130 -1.92 9.57 3.34
CA PHE A 130 -2.01 9.87 1.93
C PHE A 130 -1.24 8.82 1.12
N ILE A 131 -1.69 8.60 -0.12
CA ILE A 131 -1.00 7.81 -1.13
C ILE A 131 -0.67 8.76 -2.28
N ILE A 132 0.60 8.79 -2.67
CA ILE A 132 1.12 9.60 -3.76
C ILE A 132 1.54 8.66 -4.89
N TYR A 133 1.10 8.95 -6.10
CA TYR A 133 1.63 8.37 -7.33
C TYR A 133 2.66 9.33 -7.93
N ASP A 134 3.89 8.87 -8.17
CA ASP A 134 5.02 9.63 -8.74
C ASP A 134 5.65 8.89 -9.94
#